data_AF-A0A1F9IQB5-F1
#
_entry.id   AF-A0A1F9IQB5-F1
#
_cell.length_a   1.000
_cell.length_b   1.000
_cell.length_c   1.000
_cell.angle_alpha   90.00
_cell.angle_beta   90.00
_cell.angle_gamma   90.00
#
_symmetry.space_group_name_H-M   'P 1'
#
loop_
_entity.id
_entity.type
_entity.pdbx_description
1 polymer ?
#
loop_
_entity_poly.entity_id
_entity_poly.type
_entity_poly.pdbx_seq_one_letter_code
_entity_poly.pdbx_strand_id
1 'polypeptide(L)' 'MDRLVCQIDSPKKALTLALNAERYSVDYFDDMARRVTTEEGRRICQELAEEERGHVAHIEALLAGVD' A
#
# COMPACT_ATOMS: atom_id res chain seq x y z
N MET A 1 12.82 8.43 -3.51
CA MET A 1 12.75 7.10 -2.86
C MET A 1 14.13 6.60 -2.46
N ASP A 2 15.13 6.72 -3.31
CA ASP A 2 16.49 6.15 -3.13
C ASP A 2 17.12 6.47 -1.77
N ARG A 3 16.98 7.72 -1.28
CA ARG A 3 17.49 8.11 0.03
C ARG A 3 16.84 7.37 1.21
N LEU A 4 15.54 7.03 1.12
CA LEU A 4 14.84 6.28 2.17
C LEU A 4 15.27 4.81 2.17
N VAL A 5 15.45 4.22 0.99
CA VAL A 5 15.90 2.83 0.85
C VAL A 5 17.27 2.63 1.47
N CYS A 6 18.20 3.57 1.26
CA CYS A 6 19.53 3.54 1.88
C CYS A 6 19.53 3.64 3.42
N GLN A 7 18.40 3.99 4.04
CA GLN A 7 18.27 4.11 5.50
C GLN A 7 17.58 2.90 6.15
N ILE A 8 17.21 1.88 5.36
CA ILE A 8 16.64 0.64 5.85
C ILE A 8 17.76 -0.23 6.42
N ASP A 9 17.84 -0.30 7.75
CA ASP A 9 18.83 -1.08 8.50
C ASP A 9 18.21 -2.25 9.29
N SER A 10 16.90 -2.45 9.17
CA SER A 10 16.18 -3.50 9.89
C SER A 10 14.92 -3.95 9.14
N PRO A 11 14.49 -5.22 9.32
CA PRO A 11 13.24 -5.72 8.78
C PRO A 11 12.04 -4.86 9.19
N LYS A 12 12.01 -4.39 10.45
CA LYS A 12 10.96 -3.51 10.97
C LYS A 12 10.85 -2.20 10.19
N LYS A 13 11.97 -1.55 9.87
CA LYS A 13 11.96 -0.33 9.03
C LYS A 13 11.53 -0.62 7.60
N ALA A 14 11.95 -1.76 7.03
CA ALA A 14 11.54 -2.16 5.69
C ALA A 14 10.00 -2.36 5.63
N LEU A 15 9.46 -3.12 6.58
CA LEU A 15 8.02 -3.37 6.68
C LEU A 15 7.22 -2.10 6.98
N THR A 16 7.75 -1.19 7.82
CA THR A 16 7.09 0.10 8.08
C THR A 16 7.03 0.97 6.83
N LEU A 17 8.11 0.98 6.02
CA LEU A 17 8.11 1.69 4.74
C LEU A 17 7.10 1.08 3.78
N ALA A 18 7.07 -0.25 3.65
CA ALA A 18 6.11 -0.96 2.82
C ALA A 18 4.66 -0.66 3.26
N LEU A 19 4.36 -0.75 4.55
CA LEU A 19 3.03 -0.45 5.09
C LEU A 19 2.56 0.97 4.75
N ASN A 20 3.45 1.95 4.84
CA ASN A 20 3.14 3.33 4.48
C ASN A 20 2.90 3.49 2.96
N ALA A 21 3.65 2.76 2.14
CA ALA A 21 3.44 2.75 0.70
C ALA A 21 2.07 2.14 0.36
N GLU A 22 1.71 0.99 0.93
CA GLU A 22 0.43 0.34 0.63
C GLU A 22 -0.78 1.15 1.13
N ARG A 23 -0.68 1.76 2.31
CA ARG A 23 -1.73 2.68 2.79
C ARG A 23 -1.92 3.87 1.84
N TYR A 24 -0.82 4.44 1.33
CA TYR A 24 -0.90 5.49 0.32
C TYR A 24 -1.53 4.98 -0.99
N SER A 25 -1.18 3.76 -1.44
CA SER A 25 -1.76 3.15 -2.63
C SER A 25 -3.27 2.94 -2.50
N VAL A 26 -3.76 2.51 -1.33
CA VAL A 26 -5.22 2.41 -1.04
C VAL A 26 -5.90 3.75 -1.25
N ASP A 27 -5.41 4.81 -0.61
CA ASP A 27 -5.99 6.15 -0.72
C ASP A 27 -5.95 6.66 -2.16
N TYR A 28 -4.85 6.38 -2.86
CA TYR A 28 -4.64 6.77 -4.25
C TYR A 28 -5.64 6.10 -5.20
N PHE A 29 -5.81 4.78 -5.10
CA PHE A 29 -6.74 4.04 -5.95
C PHE A 29 -8.21 4.31 -5.61
N ASP A 30 -8.54 4.50 -4.33
CA ASP A 30 -9.86 4.97 -3.90
C ASP A 30 -10.19 6.34 -4.53
N ASP A 31 -9.21 7.25 -4.57
CA ASP A 31 -9.38 8.57 -5.19
C ASP A 31 -9.47 8.52 -6.71
N MET A 32 -8.66 7.66 -7.35
CA MET A 32 -8.76 7.43 -8.78
C MET A 32 -10.12 6.85 -9.17
N ALA A 33 -10.65 5.87 -8.42
CA ALA A 33 -11.97 5.28 -8.68
C ALA A 33 -13.09 6.34 -8.70
N ARG A 34 -12.96 7.42 -7.92
CA ARG A 34 -13.90 8.55 -7.91
C ARG A 34 -13.75 9.50 -9.10
N ARG A 35 -12.58 9.55 -9.73
CA ARG A 35 -12.24 10.52 -10.79
C ARG A 35 -12.34 9.96 -12.20
N VAL A 36 -12.10 8.66 -12.38
CA VAL A 36 -12.17 8.00 -13.68
C VAL A 36 -13.61 7.99 -14.22
N THR A 37 -13.75 8.25 -15.52
CA THR A 37 -15.07 8.47 -16.16
C THR A 37 -15.67 7.21 -16.77
N THR A 38 -14.88 6.14 -16.90
CA THR A 38 -15.34 4.85 -17.44
C THR A 38 -15.65 3.87 -16.32
N GLU A 39 -16.65 3.03 -16.52
CA GLU A 39 -17.00 1.98 -15.55
C GLU A 39 -15.86 0.98 -15.37
N GLU A 40 -15.23 0.57 -16.46
CA GLU A 40 -14.07 -0.33 -16.43
C GLU A 40 -12.91 0.27 -15.64
N GLY A 41 -12.59 1.55 -15.85
CA GLY A 41 -11.54 2.24 -15.10
C GLY A 41 -11.86 2.31 -13.61
N ARG A 42 -13.13 2.57 -13.25
CA ARG A 42 -13.57 2.58 -11.85
C ARG A 42 -13.39 1.21 -11.21
N ARG A 43 -13.84 0.15 -11.89
CA ARG A 43 -13.73 -1.22 -11.40
C ARG A 43 -12.27 -1.61 -11.17
N ILE A 44 -11.38 -1.33 -12.12
CA ILE A 44 -9.94 -1.63 -11.98
C ILE A 44 -9.35 -0.89 -10.78
N CYS A 45 -9.68 0.39 -10.59
CA CYS A 45 -9.18 1.15 -9.43
C CYS A 45 -9.70 0.57 -8.10
N GLN A 46 -10.96 0.11 -8.05
CA GLN A 46 -11.52 -0.53 -6.86
C GLN A 46 -10.87 -1.88 -6.57
N GLU A 47 -10.63 -2.70 -7.60
CA GLU A 47 -9.91 -3.97 -7.48
C GLU A 47 -8.50 -3.75 -6.93
N LEU A 48 -7.76 -2.76 -7.47
CA LEU A 48 -6.43 -2.40 -6.96
C LEU A 48 -6.48 -1.91 -5.51
N ALA A 49 -7.43 -1.04 -5.15
CA ALA A 49 -7.56 -0.58 -3.77
C ALA A 49 -7.79 -1.75 -2.79
N GLU A 50 -8.57 -2.75 -3.20
CA GLU A 50 -8.82 -3.95 -2.37
C GLU A 50 -7.57 -4.85 -2.26
N GLU A 51 -6.81 -5.03 -3.33
CA GLU A 51 -5.52 -5.74 -3.29
C GLU A 51 -4.56 -5.08 -2.30
N GLU A 52 -4.43 -3.75 -2.34
CA GLU A 52 -3.54 -3.03 -1.42
C GLU A 52 -4.01 -3.07 0.04
N ARG A 53 -5.33 -3.12 0.30
CA ARG A 53 -5.85 -3.39 1.65
C ARG A 53 -5.43 -4.78 2.14
N GLY A 54 -5.41 -5.77 1.26
CA GLY A 54 -4.89 -7.11 1.54
C GLY A 54 -3.40 -7.08 1.91
N HIS A 55 -2.59 -6.33 1.15
CA HIS A 55 -1.17 -6.14 1.46
C HIS A 55 -0.96 -5.43 2.80
N VAL A 56 -1.72 -4.37 3.10
CA VAL A 56 -1.70 -3.70 4.41
C VAL A 56 -1.92 -4.69 5.55
N ALA A 57 -2.99 -5.49 5.48
CA ALA A 57 -3.30 -6.48 6.51
C ALA A 57 -2.18 -7.52 6.69
N HIS A 58 -1.58 -7.97 5.58
CA HIS A 58 -0.47 -8.91 5.61
C HIS A 58 0.79 -8.31 6.26
N ILE A 59 1.15 -7.08 5.91
CA ILE A 59 2.32 -6.39 6.46
C ILE A 59 2.12 -6.08 7.95
N GLU A 60 0.91 -5.69 8.38
CA GLU A 60 0.58 -5.50 9.79
C GLU A 60 0.76 -6.79 10.60
N ALA A 61 0.32 -7.93 10.05
CA ALA A 61 0.54 -9.24 10.68
C ALA A 61 2.03 -9.59 10.80
N LEU A 62 2.84 -9.29 9.77
CA LEU A 62 4.29 -9.49 9.83
C LEU A 62 4.95 -8.58 10.87
N LEU A 63 4.58 -7.30 10.92
CA LEU A 63 5.11 -6.34 11.90
C LEU A 63 4.81 -6.75 13.34
N ALA A 64 3.63 -7.34 13.60
CA ALA A 64 3.29 -7.85 14.92
C ALA A 64 4.18 -9.01 15.39
N GLY A 65 4.82 -9.72 14.45
CA GLY A 65 5.76 -10.82 14.72
C GLY A 65 7.24 -10.43 14.66
N VAL A 66 7.56 -9.18 14.39
CA VAL A 66 8.95 -8.67 14.35
C VAL A 66 9.22 -7.88 15.64
N ASP A 67 10.08 -8.43 16.50
CA ASP A 67 10.59 -7.77 17.71
C ASP A 67 11.33 -6.45 17.36
#